data_AF-G3NXT0-F1
#
_entry.id   AF-G3NXT0-F1
#
_cell.length_a   1.000
_cell.length_b   1.000
_cell.length_c   1.000
_cell.angle_alpha   90.00
_cell.angle_beta   90.00
_cell.angle_gamma   90.00
#
_symmetry.space_group_name_H-M   'P 1'
#
loop_
_entity.id
_entity.type
_entity.pdbx_description
1 polymer ?
#
loop_
_entity_poly.entity_id
_entity_poly.type
_entity_poly.pdbx_seq_one_letter_code
_entity_poly.pdbx_strand_id
1 'polypeptide(L)'
;MWLHALAECPNNAEVFYHSCKFLVAQEKSSAIAPLFRGFILSLCEDQQSEKKPVEVLRHILGFPTEELLRGLIIKELQEQLSQQMPYLHLIHCRWQWLHGSVEDTVDAFERGLGTAMQLDELHKLWMDYLVFSSSQQTRCQSKLFSDLVHRCLSTVPSRLEVPFNPAEFWSCYSFHNKVVTLYLSCLPQSQHALVLERLRYAMPNNTELGLRLLHQEWKDGNIEHLKFQVQMLSSQAPKCLAYWEILIAVATELKEPSEVRHLYQQALHHLPLCAALWKQSLAV
;
A
#
# COMPACT_ATOMS: atom_id res chain seq x y z
N MET A 1 8.71 6.84 22.78
CA MET A 1 9.76 6.58 21.77
C MET A 1 9.79 7.69 20.71
N TRP A 2 8.76 7.85 19.87
CA TRP A 2 8.75 8.88 18.80
C TRP A 2 8.93 10.33 19.28
N LEU A 3 8.20 10.76 20.32
CA LEU A 3 8.37 12.11 20.88
C LEU A 3 9.76 12.36 21.49
N HIS A 4 10.41 11.31 22.00
CA HIS A 4 11.78 11.38 22.50
C HIS A 4 12.77 11.54 21.34
N ALA A 5 12.62 10.72 20.30
CA ALA A 5 13.42 10.83 19.08
C ALA A 5 13.26 12.21 18.41
N LEU A 6 12.05 12.79 18.43
CA LEU A 6 11.83 14.14 17.93
C LEU A 6 12.53 15.21 18.78
N ALA A 7 12.63 15.02 20.09
CA ALA A 7 13.37 15.93 20.97
C ALA A 7 14.89 15.86 20.72
N GLU A 8 15.41 14.67 20.39
CA GLU A 8 16.83 14.47 20.06
C GLU A 8 17.18 14.94 18.64
N CYS A 9 16.27 14.75 17.69
CA CYS A 9 16.45 15.08 16.27
C CYS A 9 15.30 15.97 15.75
N PRO A 10 15.22 17.26 16.16
CA PRO A 10 14.07 18.12 15.91
C PRO A 10 13.88 18.49 14.43
N ASN A 11 14.92 18.39 13.61
CA ASN A 11 14.95 18.71 12.19
C ASN A 11 14.75 17.50 11.27
N ASN A 12 14.49 16.31 11.83
CA ASN A 12 14.30 15.09 11.04
C ASN A 12 12.82 14.92 10.63
N ALA A 13 12.54 15.08 9.33
CA ALA A 13 11.22 15.01 8.75
C ALA A 13 10.58 13.62 8.85
N GLU A 14 11.36 12.54 8.75
CA GLU A 14 10.87 11.17 8.92
C GLU A 14 10.36 10.94 10.35
N VAL A 15 11.18 11.32 11.34
CA VAL A 15 10.82 11.23 12.76
C VAL A 15 9.59 12.08 13.06
N PHE A 16 9.52 13.29 12.51
CA PHE A 16 8.37 14.16 12.67
C PHE A 16 7.09 13.58 12.03
N TYR A 17 7.18 13.06 10.81
CA TYR A 17 6.06 12.39 10.13
C TYR A 17 5.53 11.19 10.93
N HIS A 18 6.40 10.30 11.40
CA HIS A 18 6.00 9.16 12.22
C HIS A 18 5.42 9.58 13.58
N SER A 19 5.93 10.65 14.18
CA SER A 19 5.36 11.26 15.39
C SER A 19 3.94 11.77 15.14
N CYS A 20 3.70 12.44 14.01
CA CYS A 20 2.36 12.87 13.61
C CYS A 20 1.40 11.69 13.43
N LYS A 21 1.83 10.62 12.74
CA LYS A 21 1.01 9.40 12.59
C LYS A 21 0.64 8.80 13.93
N PHE A 22 1.61 8.70 14.84
CA PHE A 22 1.40 8.16 16.17
C PHE A 22 0.39 8.99 16.97
N LEU A 23 0.50 10.33 16.94
CA LEU A 23 -0.43 11.21 17.64
C LEU A 23 -1.86 11.13 17.09
N VAL A 24 -2.03 11.04 15.77
CA VAL A 24 -3.36 10.83 15.16
C VAL A 24 -3.95 9.50 15.62
N ALA A 25 -3.17 8.41 15.63
CA ALA A 25 -3.64 7.10 16.09
C ALA A 25 -4.02 7.06 17.58
N GLN A 26 -3.53 8.03 18.37
CA GLN A 26 -3.84 8.20 19.78
C GLN A 26 -4.91 9.28 20.03
N GLU A 27 -5.59 9.76 18.98
CA GLU A 27 -6.60 10.83 19.04
C GLU A 27 -6.08 12.15 19.65
N LYS A 28 -4.77 12.40 19.56
CA LYS A 28 -4.07 13.58 20.08
C LYS A 28 -3.61 14.51 18.97
N SER A 29 -4.44 14.69 17.94
CA SER A 29 -4.13 15.53 16.76
C SER A 29 -3.90 17.00 17.12
N SER A 30 -4.51 17.50 18.20
CA SER A 30 -4.31 18.87 18.70
C SER A 30 -2.85 19.19 19.08
N ALA A 31 -2.06 18.18 19.42
CA ALA A 31 -0.63 18.35 19.74
C ALA A 31 0.25 18.55 18.49
N ILE A 32 -0.27 18.30 17.28
CA ILE A 32 0.53 18.36 16.04
C ILE A 32 0.88 19.81 15.69
N ALA A 33 -0.07 20.75 15.82
CA ALA A 33 0.16 22.15 15.50
C ALA A 33 1.35 22.79 16.25
N PRO A 34 1.45 22.69 17.59
CA PRO A 34 2.61 23.24 18.31
C PRO A 34 3.92 22.50 17.98
N LEU A 35 3.88 21.17 17.78
CA LEU A 35 5.06 20.41 17.38
C LEU A 35 5.54 20.77 15.97
N PHE A 36 4.61 21.04 15.05
CA PHE A 36 4.93 21.47 13.69
C PHE A 36 5.63 22.83 13.67
N ARG A 37 5.19 23.75 14.54
CA ARG A 37 5.91 25.01 14.73
C ARG A 37 7.34 24.78 15.21
N GLY A 38 7.54 23.91 16.20
CA GLY A 38 8.88 23.55 16.68
C GLY A 38 9.76 22.93 15.59
N PHE A 39 9.20 22.01 14.80
CA PHE A 39 9.89 21.39 13.66
C PHE A 39 10.34 22.44 12.63
N ILE A 40 9.46 23.33 12.18
CA ILE A 40 9.81 24.37 11.21
C ILE A 40 10.86 25.33 11.76
N LEU A 41 10.75 25.76 13.02
CA LEU A 41 11.76 26.63 13.64
C LEU A 41 13.13 25.95 13.72
N SER A 42 13.20 24.62 13.86
CA SER A 42 14.47 23.89 13.84
C SER A 42 15.15 23.85 12.46
N LEU A 43 14.40 24.16 11.39
CA LEU A 43 14.92 24.25 10.02
C LEU A 43 15.33 25.69 9.66
N CYS A 44 14.93 26.68 10.46
CA CYS A 44 15.10 28.09 10.16
C CYS A 44 16.24 28.75 10.95
N GLU A 45 16.93 29.71 10.32
CA GLU A 45 17.93 30.55 11.00
C GLU A 45 17.29 31.51 12.02
N ASP A 46 16.08 31.99 11.73
CA ASP A 46 15.31 32.89 12.60
C ASP A 46 14.28 32.12 13.44
N GLN A 47 14.61 31.92 14.72
CA GLN A 47 13.77 31.23 15.69
C GLN A 47 12.59 32.08 16.21
N GLN A 48 12.52 33.37 15.85
CA GLN A 48 11.48 34.31 16.29
C GLN A 48 10.46 34.66 15.21
N SER A 49 10.54 34.05 14.03
CA SER A 49 9.62 34.36 12.92
C SER A 49 8.15 34.10 13.31
N GLU A 50 7.29 35.10 13.08
CA GLU A 50 5.82 34.98 13.22
C GLU A 50 5.16 34.27 12.03
N LYS A 51 5.96 33.80 11.07
CA LYS A 51 5.44 33.18 9.84
C LYS A 51 4.71 31.89 10.14
N LYS A 52 3.64 31.64 9.39
CA LYS A 52 2.87 30.41 9.50
C LYS A 52 3.75 29.22 9.09
N PRO A 53 3.89 28.17 9.94
CA PRO A 53 4.74 27.01 9.66
C PRO A 53 4.49 26.36 8.29
N VAL A 54 3.22 26.33 7.85
CA VAL A 54 2.84 25.76 6.55
C VAL A 54 3.40 26.54 5.37
N GLU A 55 3.50 27.88 5.44
CA GLU A 55 4.04 28.70 4.34
C GLU A 55 5.53 28.46 4.16
N VAL A 56 6.26 28.29 5.26
CA VAL A 56 7.68 27.93 5.23
C VAL A 56 7.86 26.55 4.60
N LEU A 57 7.02 25.56 4.97
CA LEU A 57 7.06 24.23 4.35
C LEU A 57 6.76 24.31 2.85
N ARG A 58 5.73 25.05 2.44
CA ARG A 58 5.39 25.26 1.02
C ARG A 58 6.55 25.86 0.24
N HIS A 59 7.28 26.81 0.83
CA HIS A 59 8.48 27.37 0.22
C HIS A 59 9.61 26.37 0.07
N ILE A 60 9.86 25.53 1.10
CA ILE A 60 10.86 24.45 1.02
C ILE A 60 10.50 23.46 -0.09
N LEU A 61 9.22 23.17 -0.26
CA LEU A 61 8.70 22.30 -1.33
C LEU A 61 8.68 22.97 -2.72
N GLY A 62 9.12 24.22 -2.83
CA GLY A 62 9.19 24.97 -4.08
C GLY A 62 7.84 25.45 -4.61
N PHE A 63 6.81 25.55 -3.75
CA PHE A 63 5.51 26.07 -4.15
C PHE A 63 5.56 27.60 -4.29
N PRO A 64 4.82 28.17 -5.26
CA PRO A 64 4.75 29.62 -5.42
C PRO A 64 4.18 30.23 -4.13
N THR A 65 4.95 31.12 -3.52
CA THR A 65 4.62 31.83 -2.28
C THR A 65 4.69 33.33 -2.56
N GLU A 66 3.74 34.11 -2.04
CA GLU A 66 3.65 35.56 -2.31
C GLU A 66 4.83 36.36 -1.71
N GLU A 67 5.47 35.82 -0.67
CA GLU A 67 6.61 36.45 -0.01
C GLU A 67 7.95 35.81 -0.43
N LEU A 68 8.96 36.64 -0.69
CA LEU A 68 10.34 36.20 -0.90
C LEU A 68 10.93 35.68 0.42
N LEU A 69 10.69 34.40 0.70
CA LEU A 69 11.27 33.67 1.84
C LEU A 69 12.75 33.27 1.63
N ARG A 70 13.51 34.09 0.89
CA ARG A 70 14.94 33.85 0.62
C ARG A 70 15.74 33.95 1.92
N GLY A 71 16.51 32.90 2.21
CA GLY A 71 17.51 32.91 3.30
C GLY A 71 16.97 32.50 4.67
N LEU A 72 15.79 31.87 4.76
CA LEU A 72 15.27 31.39 6.04
C LEU A 72 15.88 30.07 6.49
N ILE A 73 16.39 29.25 5.58
CA ILE A 73 16.85 27.89 5.86
C ILE A 73 18.33 27.92 6.24
N ILE A 74 18.67 27.21 7.32
CA ILE A 74 20.06 27.00 7.76
C ILE A 74 20.85 26.38 6.61
N LYS A 75 21.90 27.06 6.13
CA LYS A 75 22.67 26.65 4.95
C LYS A 75 23.23 25.24 5.07
N GLU A 76 23.64 24.82 6.26
CA GLU A 76 24.17 23.49 6.56
C GLU A 76 23.11 22.38 6.41
N LEU A 77 21.82 22.72 6.50
CA LEU A 77 20.70 21.78 6.36
C LEU A 77 20.22 21.64 4.92
N GLN A 78 20.68 22.49 4.00
CA GLN A 78 20.14 22.52 2.64
C GLN A 78 20.43 21.23 1.86
N GLU A 79 21.60 20.62 2.05
CA GLU A 79 21.92 19.30 1.47
C GLU A 79 21.09 18.18 2.13
N GLN A 80 20.92 18.22 3.45
CA GLN A 80 20.12 17.24 4.19
C GLN A 80 18.62 17.32 3.86
N LEU A 81 18.12 18.51 3.53
CA LEU A 81 16.73 18.71 3.14
C LEU A 81 16.39 17.99 1.84
N SER A 82 17.33 17.93 0.88
CA SER A 82 17.13 17.20 -0.38
C SER A 82 16.78 15.73 -0.16
N GLN A 83 17.43 15.09 0.81
CA GLN A 83 17.19 13.69 1.18
C GLN A 83 15.86 13.50 1.92
N GLN A 84 15.37 14.55 2.57
CA GLN A 84 14.15 14.54 3.37
C GLN A 84 12.90 15.00 2.59
N MET A 85 13.07 15.40 1.32
CA MET A 85 11.98 15.90 0.47
C MET A 85 10.73 15.00 0.45
N PRO A 86 10.83 13.67 0.31
CA PRO A 86 9.65 12.81 0.32
C PRO A 86 8.85 12.92 1.64
N TYR A 87 9.55 13.00 2.77
CA TYR A 87 8.92 13.15 4.08
C TYR A 87 8.34 14.55 4.29
N LEU A 88 8.96 15.60 3.73
CA LEU A 88 8.38 16.95 3.75
C LEU A 88 7.07 17.02 2.95
N HIS A 89 6.98 16.32 1.81
CA HIS A 89 5.72 16.17 1.07
C HIS A 89 4.67 15.42 1.90
N LEU A 90 5.04 14.32 2.55
CA LEU A 90 4.15 13.56 3.43
C LEU A 90 3.63 14.42 4.60
N ILE A 91 4.48 15.24 5.21
CA ILE A 91 4.10 16.19 6.26
C ILE A 91 3.12 17.23 5.71
N HIS A 92 3.39 17.79 4.53
CA HIS A 92 2.48 18.76 3.90
C HIS A 92 1.10 18.15 3.64
N CYS A 93 1.04 16.95 3.05
CA CYS A 93 -0.22 16.25 2.82
C CYS A 93 -0.98 16.01 4.13
N ARG A 94 -0.27 15.61 5.19
CA ARG A 94 -0.84 15.39 6.52
C ARG A 94 -1.38 16.67 7.14
N TRP A 95 -0.66 17.77 6.98
CA TRP A 95 -1.10 19.08 7.45
C TRP A 95 -2.39 19.52 6.76
N GLN A 96 -2.44 19.40 5.42
CA GLN A 96 -3.65 19.74 4.66
C GLN A 96 -4.83 18.84 5.01
N TRP A 97 -4.60 17.55 5.22
CA TRP A 97 -5.66 16.65 5.69
C TRP A 97 -6.24 17.11 7.04
N LEU A 98 -5.41 17.53 7.99
CA LEU A 98 -5.88 17.91 9.33
C LEU A 98 -6.51 19.32 9.39
N HIS A 99 -6.07 20.25 8.55
CA HIS A 99 -6.37 21.68 8.70
C HIS A 99 -6.88 22.37 7.44
N GLY A 100 -6.78 21.75 6.26
CA GLY A 100 -7.18 22.27 4.97
C GLY A 100 -8.53 21.75 4.48
N SER A 101 -8.91 22.15 3.27
CA SER A 101 -10.10 21.60 2.60
C SER A 101 -9.81 20.24 1.94
N VAL A 102 -10.86 19.54 1.50
CA VAL A 102 -10.71 18.30 0.74
C VAL A 102 -9.95 18.56 -0.56
N GLU A 103 -10.23 19.68 -1.24
CA GLU A 103 -9.56 20.06 -2.50
C GLU A 103 -8.07 20.34 -2.28
N ASP A 104 -7.72 21.09 -1.22
CA ASP A 104 -6.31 21.39 -0.89
C ASP A 104 -5.55 20.11 -0.52
N THR A 105 -6.20 19.18 0.15
CA THR A 105 -5.61 17.89 0.53
C THR A 105 -5.36 17.02 -0.70
N VAL A 106 -6.32 16.95 -1.63
CA VAL A 106 -6.16 16.24 -2.91
C VAL A 106 -5.02 16.85 -3.72
N ASP A 107 -4.99 18.18 -3.89
CA ASP A 107 -3.91 18.87 -4.61
C ASP A 107 -2.54 18.60 -3.96
N ALA A 108 -2.45 18.58 -2.64
CA ALA A 108 -1.22 18.23 -1.93
C ALA A 108 -0.73 16.81 -2.25
N PHE A 109 -1.64 15.83 -2.26
CA PHE A 109 -1.31 14.45 -2.62
C PHE A 109 -0.91 14.30 -4.09
N GLU A 110 -1.63 14.93 -5.02
CA GLU A 110 -1.29 14.88 -6.45
C GLU A 110 0.07 15.53 -6.73
N ARG A 111 0.38 16.66 -6.08
CA ARG A 111 1.71 17.27 -6.15
C ARG A 111 2.77 16.33 -5.59
N GLY A 112 2.53 15.71 -4.44
CA GLY A 112 3.43 14.71 -3.86
C GLY A 112 3.71 13.58 -4.84
N LEU A 113 2.67 13.00 -5.45
CA LEU A 113 2.80 11.91 -6.43
C LEU A 113 3.54 12.34 -7.71
N GLY A 114 3.49 13.63 -8.06
CA GLY A 114 4.25 14.20 -9.17
C GLY A 114 5.75 14.36 -8.91
N THR A 115 6.23 14.08 -7.70
CA THR A 115 7.66 14.21 -7.34
C THR A 115 8.39 12.88 -7.43
N ALA A 116 9.66 12.93 -7.82
CA ALA A 116 10.52 11.77 -7.82
C ALA A 116 10.82 11.35 -6.37
N MET A 117 10.38 10.16 -5.98
CA MET A 117 10.61 9.60 -4.66
C MET A 117 10.98 8.13 -4.74
N GLN A 118 11.63 7.64 -3.69
CA GLN A 118 11.94 6.23 -3.51
C GLN A 118 10.65 5.42 -3.31
N LEU A 119 10.73 4.12 -3.63
CA LEU A 119 9.56 3.25 -3.70
C LEU A 119 8.82 3.12 -2.36
N ASP A 120 9.55 3.08 -1.25
CA ASP A 120 8.96 2.93 0.09
C ASP A 120 8.22 4.18 0.56
N GLU A 121 8.63 5.35 0.11
CA GLU A 121 8.00 6.64 0.37
C GLU A 121 6.79 6.83 -0.55
N LEU A 122 6.89 6.38 -1.80
CA LEU A 122 5.75 6.29 -2.72
C LEU A 122 4.63 5.42 -2.15
N HIS A 123 4.99 4.25 -1.60
CA HIS A 123 4.05 3.39 -0.91
C HIS A 123 3.38 4.08 0.28
N LYS A 124 4.14 4.83 1.10
CA LYS A 124 3.57 5.59 2.24
C LYS A 124 2.61 6.66 1.77
N LEU A 125 2.97 7.42 0.72
CA LEU A 125 2.15 8.49 0.17
C LEU A 125 0.82 7.95 -0.40
N TRP A 126 0.88 6.89 -1.20
CA TRP A 126 -0.32 6.25 -1.73
C TRP A 126 -1.23 5.71 -0.62
N MET A 127 -0.68 5.03 0.39
CA MET A 127 -1.50 4.53 1.49
C MET A 127 -2.17 5.65 2.26
N ASP A 128 -1.44 6.72 2.58
CA ASP A 128 -2.03 7.87 3.28
C ASP A 128 -3.13 8.54 2.43
N TYR A 129 -2.94 8.65 1.10
CA TYR A 129 -3.94 9.21 0.20
C TYR A 129 -5.21 8.33 0.08
N LEU A 130 -5.04 7.02 0.00
CA LEU A 130 -6.16 6.08 -0.04
C LEU A 130 -6.95 6.08 1.27
N VAL A 131 -6.28 6.14 2.43
CA VAL A 131 -6.95 6.22 3.74
C VAL A 131 -7.68 7.56 3.89
N PHE A 132 -7.08 8.66 3.44
CA PHE A 132 -7.78 9.94 3.38
C PHE A 132 -9.05 9.83 2.53
N SER A 133 -8.92 9.30 1.32
CA SER A 133 -10.03 9.21 0.36
C SER A 133 -11.14 8.28 0.84
N SER A 134 -10.81 7.17 1.51
CA SER A 134 -11.82 6.28 2.09
C SER A 134 -12.57 6.92 3.26
N SER A 135 -11.91 7.77 4.04
CA SER A 135 -12.57 8.51 5.14
C SER A 135 -13.61 9.53 4.64
N GLN A 136 -13.47 10.01 3.41
CA GLN A 136 -14.40 10.97 2.79
C GLN A 136 -15.57 10.30 2.05
N GLN A 137 -15.61 8.96 2.02
CA GLN A 137 -16.50 8.21 1.14
C GLN A 137 -17.99 8.41 1.49
N THR A 138 -18.64 9.31 0.75
CA THR A 138 -20.12 9.37 0.64
C THR A 138 -20.59 8.46 -0.51
N ARG A 139 -21.89 8.11 -0.56
CA ARG A 139 -22.44 7.23 -1.62
C ARG A 139 -22.10 7.70 -3.04
N CYS A 140 -21.98 9.00 -3.27
CA CYS A 140 -21.62 9.59 -4.57
C CYS A 140 -20.12 9.52 -4.91
N GLN A 141 -19.24 9.35 -3.92
CA GLN A 141 -17.78 9.35 -4.09
C GLN A 141 -17.16 7.94 -4.16
N SER A 142 -17.99 6.89 -4.09
CA SER A 142 -17.55 5.50 -4.16
C SER A 142 -16.82 5.16 -5.48
N LYS A 143 -17.28 5.74 -6.60
CA LYS A 143 -16.66 5.57 -7.91
C LYS A 143 -15.28 6.24 -7.98
N LEU A 144 -15.18 7.48 -7.47
CA LEU A 144 -13.91 8.22 -7.42
C LEU A 144 -12.86 7.47 -6.59
N PHE A 145 -13.26 6.88 -5.47
CA PHE A 145 -12.38 6.06 -4.66
C PHE A 145 -11.94 4.78 -5.38
N SER A 146 -12.86 4.08 -6.05
CA SER A 146 -12.52 2.90 -6.87
C SER A 146 -11.53 3.26 -7.98
N ASP A 147 -11.75 4.36 -8.68
CA ASP A 147 -10.87 4.83 -9.76
C ASP A 147 -9.48 5.19 -9.20
N LEU A 148 -9.42 5.79 -8.01
CA LEU A 148 -8.17 6.10 -7.31
C LEU A 148 -7.40 4.83 -6.91
N VAL A 149 -8.08 3.82 -6.39
CA VAL A 149 -7.49 2.51 -6.07
C VAL A 149 -6.92 1.85 -7.32
N HIS A 150 -7.68 1.85 -8.42
CA HIS A 150 -7.20 1.29 -9.69
C HIS A 150 -5.99 2.05 -10.23
N ARG A 151 -5.98 3.39 -10.13
CA ARG A 151 -4.81 4.21 -10.50
C ARG A 151 -3.60 3.89 -9.64
N CYS A 152 -3.78 3.72 -8.33
CA CYS A 152 -2.70 3.32 -7.43
C CYS A 152 -2.09 1.98 -7.85
N LEU A 153 -2.94 0.96 -8.06
CA LEU A 153 -2.50 -0.39 -8.42
C LEU A 153 -1.82 -0.46 -9.80
N SER A 154 -2.22 0.40 -10.75
CA SER A 154 -1.64 0.43 -12.10
C SER A 154 -0.37 1.25 -12.22
N THR A 155 -0.16 2.23 -11.33
CA THR A 155 1.01 3.13 -11.37
C THR A 155 2.16 2.67 -10.49
N VAL A 156 1.89 1.96 -9.40
CA VAL A 156 2.94 1.44 -8.52
C VAL A 156 3.60 0.21 -9.14
N PRO A 157 4.94 0.19 -9.29
CA PRO A 157 5.64 -0.92 -9.90
C PRO A 157 5.49 -2.20 -9.07
N SER A 158 5.06 -3.28 -9.72
CA SER A 158 5.02 -4.63 -9.14
C SER A 158 6.18 -5.52 -9.61
N ARG A 159 6.93 -5.08 -10.62
CA ARG A 159 8.10 -5.77 -11.16
C ARG A 159 9.35 -5.02 -10.71
N LEU A 160 10.09 -5.60 -9.79
CA LEU A 160 11.26 -5.00 -9.16
C LEU A 160 12.53 -5.65 -9.69
N GLU A 161 13.60 -4.87 -9.77
CA GLU A 161 14.93 -5.36 -10.12
C GLU A 161 15.47 -6.27 -9.01
N VAL A 162 16.20 -7.32 -9.41
CA VAL A 162 16.90 -8.18 -8.46
C VAL A 162 18.17 -7.45 -7.98
N PRO A 163 18.46 -7.42 -6.66
CA PRO A 163 19.69 -6.83 -6.17
C PRO A 163 20.92 -7.40 -6.89
N PHE A 164 21.81 -6.52 -7.35
CA PHE A 164 23.06 -6.87 -8.05
C PHE A 164 22.90 -7.52 -9.44
N ASN A 165 21.68 -7.60 -9.99
CA ASN A 165 21.45 -8.04 -11.37
C ASN A 165 20.30 -7.27 -12.03
N PRO A 166 20.58 -6.12 -12.68
CA PRO A 166 19.55 -5.28 -13.30
C PRO A 166 18.90 -5.91 -14.55
N ALA A 167 19.42 -7.04 -15.05
CA ALA A 167 18.81 -7.78 -16.16
C ALA A 167 17.66 -8.70 -15.69
N GLU A 168 17.59 -9.00 -14.40
CA GLU A 168 16.58 -9.87 -13.82
C GLU A 168 15.57 -9.08 -12.98
N PHE A 169 14.33 -9.55 -13.04
CA PHE A 169 13.23 -8.93 -12.34
C PHE A 169 12.39 -9.99 -11.66
N TRP A 170 11.78 -9.61 -10.54
CA TRP A 170 10.82 -10.43 -9.83
C TRP A 170 9.54 -9.66 -9.57
N SER A 171 8.44 -10.39 -9.46
CA SER A 171 7.14 -9.80 -9.13
C SER A 171 6.96 -9.72 -7.62
N CYS A 172 6.74 -8.52 -7.10
CA CYS A 172 6.42 -8.25 -5.71
C CYS A 172 5.09 -7.50 -5.62
N TYR A 173 4.08 -8.16 -5.06
CA TYR A 173 2.74 -7.59 -4.86
C TYR A 173 2.45 -7.24 -3.40
N SER A 174 3.48 -7.17 -2.55
CA SER A 174 3.31 -6.92 -1.10
C SER A 174 2.58 -5.62 -0.81
N PHE A 175 2.87 -4.56 -1.58
CA PHE A 175 2.16 -3.29 -1.51
C PHE A 175 0.74 -3.40 -2.08
N HIS A 176 0.59 -3.97 -3.28
CA HIS A 176 -0.72 -4.16 -3.91
C HIS A 176 -1.68 -4.92 -3.00
N ASN A 177 -1.20 -5.96 -2.29
CA ASN A 177 -2.02 -6.72 -1.34
C ASN A 177 -2.45 -5.89 -0.12
N LYS A 178 -1.64 -4.90 0.33
CA LYS A 178 -2.07 -3.93 1.35
C LYS A 178 -3.19 -3.03 0.82
N VAL A 179 -3.04 -2.52 -0.41
CA VAL A 179 -4.06 -1.69 -1.07
C VAL A 179 -5.37 -2.47 -1.26
N VAL A 180 -5.29 -3.72 -1.73
CA VAL A 180 -6.47 -4.59 -1.87
C VAL A 180 -7.15 -4.83 -0.52
N THR A 181 -6.38 -5.03 0.55
CA THR A 181 -6.93 -5.21 1.90
C THR A 181 -7.70 -3.96 2.35
N LEU A 182 -7.12 -2.78 2.16
CA LEU A 182 -7.79 -1.51 2.46
C LEU A 182 -9.06 -1.37 1.62
N TYR A 183 -8.99 -1.65 0.32
CA TYR A 183 -10.14 -1.51 -0.57
C TYR A 183 -11.30 -2.43 -0.19
N LEU A 184 -11.04 -3.71 0.08
CA LEU A 184 -12.07 -4.66 0.54
C LEU A 184 -12.68 -4.25 1.88
N SER A 185 -11.90 -3.65 2.79
CA SER A 185 -12.43 -3.17 4.08
C SER A 185 -13.46 -2.05 3.94
N CYS A 186 -13.45 -1.33 2.80
CA CYS A 186 -14.40 -0.27 2.49
C CYS A 186 -15.65 -0.78 1.74
N LEU A 187 -15.71 -2.07 1.39
CA LEU A 187 -16.77 -2.65 0.57
C LEU A 187 -17.59 -3.70 1.36
N PRO A 188 -18.90 -3.84 1.06
CA PRO A 188 -19.70 -4.95 1.58
C PRO A 188 -19.12 -6.30 1.15
N GLN A 189 -19.18 -7.29 2.04
CA GLN A 189 -18.64 -8.64 1.79
C GLN A 189 -19.24 -9.30 0.53
N SER A 190 -20.50 -9.00 0.20
CA SER A 190 -21.17 -9.49 -1.01
C SER A 190 -20.52 -9.06 -2.33
N GLN A 191 -19.65 -8.03 -2.30
CA GLN A 191 -18.93 -7.55 -3.48
C GLN A 191 -17.49 -8.07 -3.56
N HIS A 192 -17.00 -8.75 -2.52
CA HIS A 192 -15.58 -9.12 -2.41
C HIS A 192 -15.15 -10.09 -3.51
N ALA A 193 -15.93 -11.14 -3.77
CA ALA A 193 -15.65 -12.11 -4.84
C ALA A 193 -15.46 -11.44 -6.20
N LEU A 194 -16.43 -10.62 -6.62
CA LEU A 194 -16.42 -9.90 -7.90
C LEU A 194 -15.20 -8.97 -8.02
N VAL A 195 -14.85 -8.24 -6.96
CA VAL A 195 -13.71 -7.32 -6.96
C VAL A 195 -12.39 -8.09 -7.00
N LEU A 196 -12.26 -9.15 -6.20
CA LEU A 196 -11.08 -10.01 -6.19
C LEU A 196 -10.84 -10.65 -7.54
N GLU A 197 -11.89 -11.12 -8.21
CA GLU A 197 -11.80 -11.69 -9.56
C GLU A 197 -11.29 -10.66 -10.57
N ARG A 198 -11.83 -9.44 -10.58
CA ARG A 198 -11.36 -8.35 -11.47
C ARG A 198 -9.90 -7.98 -11.20
N LEU A 199 -9.51 -7.87 -9.94
CA LEU A 199 -8.14 -7.53 -9.55
C LEU A 199 -7.15 -8.64 -9.93
N ARG A 200 -7.58 -9.90 -9.85
CA ARG A 200 -6.77 -11.04 -10.30
C ARG A 200 -6.44 -10.95 -11.79
N TYR A 201 -7.41 -10.57 -12.63
CA TYR A 201 -7.14 -10.36 -14.05
C TYR A 201 -6.10 -9.25 -14.30
N ALA A 202 -6.09 -8.20 -13.47
CA ALA A 202 -5.08 -7.14 -13.56
C ALA A 202 -3.70 -7.56 -13.03
N MET A 203 -3.63 -8.55 -12.13
CA MET A 203 -2.40 -9.00 -11.48
C MET A 203 -2.31 -10.54 -11.47
N PRO A 204 -2.18 -11.19 -12.64
CA PRO A 204 -2.31 -12.65 -12.76
C PRO A 204 -1.23 -13.44 -12.00
N ASN A 205 -0.05 -12.87 -11.81
CA ASN A 205 1.07 -13.51 -11.10
C ASN A 205 0.97 -13.35 -9.56
N ASN A 206 -0.04 -12.66 -9.06
CA ASN A 206 -0.24 -12.45 -7.63
C ASN A 206 -0.92 -13.66 -7.00
N THR A 207 -0.10 -14.60 -6.51
CA THR A 207 -0.58 -15.85 -5.91
C THR A 207 -1.41 -15.61 -4.65
N GLU A 208 -1.03 -14.64 -3.83
CA GLU A 208 -1.78 -14.30 -2.61
C GLU A 208 -3.21 -13.81 -2.95
N LEU A 209 -3.35 -13.01 -4.01
CA LEU A 209 -4.66 -12.55 -4.47
C LEU A 209 -5.53 -13.70 -4.99
N GLY A 210 -4.93 -14.66 -5.70
CA GLY A 210 -5.62 -15.89 -6.12
C GLY A 210 -6.12 -16.70 -4.92
N LEU A 211 -5.26 -16.93 -3.91
CA LEU A 211 -5.65 -17.62 -2.68
C LEU A 211 -6.76 -16.89 -1.91
N ARG A 212 -6.75 -15.55 -1.89
CA ARG A 212 -7.82 -14.75 -1.27
C ARG A 212 -9.16 -14.92 -1.99
N LEU A 213 -9.16 -14.98 -3.33
CA LEU A 213 -10.37 -15.26 -4.10
C LEU A 213 -10.93 -16.65 -3.77
N LEU A 214 -10.09 -17.68 -3.78
CA LEU A 214 -10.49 -19.05 -3.45
C LEU A 214 -11.09 -19.15 -2.03
N HIS A 215 -10.46 -18.48 -1.05
CA HIS A 215 -10.98 -18.42 0.31
C HIS A 215 -12.35 -17.72 0.40
N GLN A 216 -12.57 -16.69 -0.42
CA GLN A 216 -13.84 -15.99 -0.46
C GLN A 216 -14.95 -16.87 -1.07
N GLU A 217 -14.68 -17.55 -2.19
CA GLU A 217 -15.63 -18.48 -2.81
C GLU A 217 -16.00 -19.65 -1.91
N TRP A 218 -15.01 -20.17 -1.16
CA TRP A 218 -15.24 -21.18 -0.14
C TRP A 218 -16.20 -20.68 0.95
N LYS A 219 -15.99 -19.46 1.46
CA LYS A 219 -16.89 -18.84 2.45
C LYS A 219 -18.29 -18.62 1.92
N ASP A 220 -18.41 -18.28 0.64
CA ASP A 220 -19.70 -18.04 -0.02
C ASP A 220 -20.43 -19.36 -0.35
N GLY A 221 -19.77 -20.52 -0.18
CA GLY A 221 -20.35 -21.85 -0.37
C GLY A 221 -20.44 -22.30 -1.83
N ASN A 222 -19.79 -21.58 -2.75
CA ASN A 222 -19.86 -21.84 -4.19
C ASN A 222 -18.83 -22.91 -4.62
N ILE A 223 -18.98 -24.16 -4.16
CA ILE A 223 -17.97 -25.23 -4.38
C ILE A 223 -17.66 -25.48 -5.86
N GLU A 224 -18.67 -25.45 -6.74
CA GLU A 224 -18.48 -25.60 -8.18
C GLU A 224 -17.65 -24.45 -8.78
N HIS A 225 -17.93 -23.21 -8.36
CA HIS A 225 -17.17 -22.06 -8.80
C HIS A 225 -15.74 -22.08 -8.25
N LEU A 226 -15.58 -22.53 -7.00
CA LEU A 226 -14.28 -22.76 -6.39
C LEU A 226 -13.46 -23.80 -7.17
N LYS A 227 -14.06 -24.94 -7.55
CA LYS A 227 -13.43 -25.96 -8.40
C LYS A 227 -12.95 -25.34 -9.71
N PHE A 228 -13.80 -24.60 -10.39
CA PHE A 228 -13.44 -23.92 -11.64
C PHE A 228 -12.28 -22.93 -11.46
N GLN A 229 -12.34 -22.06 -10.46
CA GLN A 229 -11.31 -21.05 -10.20
C GLN A 229 -9.96 -21.69 -9.84
N VAL A 230 -9.95 -22.73 -8.99
CA VAL A 230 -8.70 -23.37 -8.58
C VAL A 230 -8.09 -24.23 -9.70
N GLN A 231 -8.91 -24.86 -10.56
CA GLN A 231 -8.41 -25.53 -11.77
C GLN A 231 -7.72 -24.53 -12.71
N MET A 232 -8.37 -23.40 -12.99
CA MET A 232 -7.78 -22.32 -13.79
C MET A 232 -6.47 -21.80 -13.19
N LEU A 233 -6.44 -21.52 -11.89
CA LEU A 233 -5.25 -21.04 -11.19
C LEU A 233 -4.10 -22.06 -11.18
N SER A 234 -4.40 -23.34 -10.98
CA SER A 234 -3.41 -24.43 -11.04
C SER A 234 -2.78 -24.54 -12.43
N SER A 235 -3.56 -24.33 -13.50
CA SER A 235 -3.04 -24.31 -14.87
C SER A 235 -2.12 -23.11 -15.15
N GLN A 236 -2.42 -21.95 -14.56
CA GLN A 236 -1.67 -20.70 -14.76
C GLN A 236 -0.38 -20.66 -13.92
N ALA A 237 -0.41 -21.23 -12.72
CA ALA A 237 0.71 -21.26 -11.79
C ALA A 237 0.92 -22.70 -11.25
N PRO A 238 1.35 -23.64 -12.10
CA PRO A 238 1.46 -25.07 -11.74
C PRO A 238 2.50 -25.36 -10.65
N LYS A 239 3.38 -24.41 -10.35
CA LYS A 239 4.37 -24.51 -9.25
C LYS A 239 3.81 -24.08 -7.90
N CYS A 240 2.56 -23.63 -7.81
CA CYS A 240 1.93 -23.26 -6.55
C CYS A 240 1.32 -24.49 -5.88
N LEU A 241 1.96 -24.99 -4.80
CA LEU A 241 1.45 -26.14 -4.05
C LEU A 241 0.04 -25.91 -3.49
N ALA A 242 -0.24 -24.72 -2.96
CA ALA A 242 -1.52 -24.42 -2.32
C ALA A 242 -2.71 -24.57 -3.27
N TYR A 243 -2.55 -24.24 -4.56
CA TYR A 243 -3.62 -24.44 -5.54
C TYR A 243 -3.93 -25.92 -5.76
N TRP A 244 -2.90 -26.77 -5.84
CA TRP A 244 -3.10 -28.22 -5.96
C TRP A 244 -3.76 -28.81 -4.72
N GLU A 245 -3.34 -28.39 -3.53
CA GLU A 245 -3.94 -28.86 -2.27
C GLU A 245 -5.42 -28.48 -2.18
N ILE A 246 -5.78 -27.25 -2.54
CA ILE A 246 -7.18 -26.81 -2.57
C ILE A 246 -7.98 -27.57 -3.63
N LEU A 247 -7.44 -27.74 -4.84
CA LEU A 247 -8.12 -28.48 -5.92
C LEU A 247 -8.41 -29.93 -5.54
N ILE A 248 -7.43 -30.61 -4.93
CA ILE A 248 -7.59 -31.98 -4.45
C ILE A 248 -8.62 -32.05 -3.31
N ALA A 249 -8.58 -31.09 -2.37
CA ALA A 249 -9.56 -31.03 -1.29
C ALA A 249 -10.98 -30.85 -1.82
N VAL A 250 -11.18 -29.96 -2.79
CA VAL A 250 -12.49 -29.73 -3.45
C VAL A 250 -12.98 -30.99 -4.17
N ALA A 251 -12.13 -31.66 -4.96
CA ALA A 251 -12.49 -32.91 -5.64
C ALA A 251 -12.82 -34.05 -4.65
N THR A 252 -12.16 -34.07 -3.50
CA THR A 252 -12.44 -35.03 -2.42
C THR A 252 -13.80 -34.77 -1.79
N GLU A 253 -14.14 -33.51 -1.56
CA GLU A 253 -15.45 -33.11 -1.01
C GLU A 253 -16.60 -33.41 -1.96
N LEU A 254 -16.38 -33.25 -3.27
CA LEU A 254 -17.33 -33.63 -4.33
C LEU A 254 -17.42 -35.15 -4.57
N LYS A 255 -16.63 -35.96 -3.84
CA LYS A 255 -16.60 -37.43 -3.91
C LYS A 255 -16.26 -37.97 -5.30
N GLU A 256 -15.26 -37.40 -5.96
CA GLU A 256 -14.77 -37.80 -7.29
C GLU A 256 -13.42 -38.55 -7.21
N PRO A 257 -13.38 -39.83 -6.78
CA PRO A 257 -12.13 -40.52 -6.44
C PRO A 257 -11.21 -40.80 -7.64
N SER A 258 -11.76 -40.87 -8.85
CA SER A 258 -10.97 -40.97 -10.08
C SER A 258 -10.26 -39.65 -10.40
N GLU A 259 -10.90 -38.52 -10.11
CA GLU A 259 -10.34 -37.18 -10.35
C GLU A 259 -9.23 -36.89 -9.33
N VAL A 260 -9.43 -37.24 -8.06
CA VAL A 260 -8.40 -37.06 -7.00
C VAL A 260 -7.07 -37.74 -7.37
N ARG A 261 -7.11 -39.00 -7.84
CA ARG A 261 -5.88 -39.71 -8.26
C ARG A 261 -5.20 -39.05 -9.45
N HIS A 262 -5.98 -38.57 -10.41
CA HIS A 262 -5.42 -37.84 -11.55
C HIS A 262 -4.77 -36.52 -11.13
N LEU A 263 -5.42 -35.78 -10.22
CA LEU A 263 -4.90 -34.52 -9.70
C LEU A 263 -3.60 -34.69 -8.92
N TYR A 264 -3.47 -35.73 -8.10
CA TYR A 264 -2.19 -36.05 -7.44
C TYR A 264 -1.07 -36.33 -8.47
N GLN A 265 -1.36 -37.07 -9.53
CA GLN A 265 -0.37 -37.34 -10.59
C GLN A 265 0.05 -36.05 -11.31
N GLN A 266 -0.90 -35.17 -11.64
CA GLN A 266 -0.61 -33.87 -12.25
C GLN A 266 0.21 -32.97 -11.31
N ALA A 267 -0.19 -32.87 -10.04
CA ALA A 267 0.52 -32.08 -9.04
C ALA A 267 1.97 -32.56 -8.86
N LEU A 268 2.18 -33.87 -8.76
CA LEU A 268 3.53 -34.47 -8.64
C LEU A 268 4.37 -34.30 -9.91
N HIS A 269 3.76 -34.24 -11.09
CA HIS A 269 4.48 -33.92 -12.33
C HIS A 269 5.07 -32.49 -12.28
N HIS A 270 4.32 -31.53 -11.74
CA HIS A 270 4.76 -30.14 -11.62
C HIS A 270 5.61 -29.86 -10.37
N LEU A 271 5.43 -30.65 -9.31
CA LEU A 271 6.08 -30.50 -8.00
C LEU A 271 6.71 -31.82 -7.52
N PRO A 272 7.68 -32.40 -8.26
CA PRO A 272 8.20 -33.74 -7.98
C PRO A 272 8.91 -33.86 -6.64
N LEU A 273 9.40 -32.75 -6.08
CA LEU A 273 10.14 -32.70 -4.82
C LEU A 273 9.25 -32.43 -3.60
N CYS A 274 7.92 -32.34 -3.76
CA CYS A 274 7.01 -32.08 -2.65
C CYS A 274 6.73 -33.36 -1.85
N ALA A 275 7.40 -33.51 -0.70
CA ALA A 275 7.21 -34.67 0.18
C ALA A 275 5.76 -34.81 0.72
N ALA A 276 5.06 -33.69 0.93
CA ALA A 276 3.68 -33.70 1.42
C ALA A 276 2.73 -34.37 0.41
N LEU A 277 2.85 -34.01 -0.88
CA LEU A 277 2.05 -34.62 -1.94
C LEU A 277 2.31 -36.11 -2.08
N TRP A 278 3.57 -36.55 -2.04
CA TRP A 278 3.93 -37.97 -2.09
C TRP A 278 3.34 -38.77 -0.91
N LYS A 279 3.39 -38.22 0.31
CA LYS A 279 2.82 -38.88 1.48
C LYS A 279 1.31 -39.05 1.35
N GLN A 280 0.61 -38.03 0.86
CA GLN A 280 -0.84 -38.06 0.70
C GLN A 280 -1.28 -38.94 -0.48
N SER A 281 -0.56 -38.92 -1.60
CA SER A 281 -0.89 -39.75 -2.77
C SER A 281 -0.76 -41.24 -2.51
N LEU A 282 0.09 -41.66 -1.56
CA LEU A 282 0.22 -43.05 -1.14
C LEU A 282 -0.91 -43.51 -0.21
N ALA A 283 -1.68 -42.58 0.35
CA ALA A 283 -2.79 -42.86 1.25
C ALA A 283 -4.17 -42.89 0.55
N VAL A 284 -4.22 -42.54 -0.74
CA VAL A 284 -5.42 -42.49 -1.61
C VAL A 284 -5.39 -43.65 -2.59
#